data_AF-D3T5H2-F1
#
_entry.id   AF-D3T5H2-F1
#
_cell.length_a   1.000
_cell.length_b   1.000
_cell.length_c   1.000
_cell.angle_alpha   90.00
_cell.angle_beta   90.00
_cell.angle_gamma   90.00
#
_symmetry.space_group_name_H-M   'P 1'
#
loop_
_entity.id
_entity.type
_entity.pdbx_description
1 polymer ?
#
loop_
_entity_poly.entity_id
_entity_poly.type
_entity_poly.pdbx_seq_one_letter_code
_entity_poly.pdbx_strand_id
1 'polypeptide(L)'
;MSNKEKVYELYFIKRKKVVEIAKELGISQPAVTKILKQFPEYEVEKERRKKENKIKHNKQIAEYVKKRKQKLREQQREEEEALYAGMMELQRQNAVSMSKRRTLGTDTLVKLCITHYDYNKEKERLIFNESAGKRPADLPRWVYVHRNVLRQFRASTQ
;
A
#
# COMPACT_ATOMS: atom_id res chain seq x y z
N MET A 1 60.12 8.47 31.97
CA MET A 1 58.84 7.79 31.64
C MET A 1 59.13 6.55 30.83
N SER A 2 59.08 5.39 31.49
CA SER A 2 59.23 4.08 30.83
C SER A 2 58.05 3.84 29.89
N ASN A 3 58.25 3.09 28.79
CA ASN A 3 57.16 2.69 27.89
C ASN A 3 56.03 1.97 28.64
N LYS A 4 56.35 1.30 29.75
CA LYS A 4 55.38 0.61 30.60
C LYS A 4 54.42 1.56 31.34
N GLU A 5 54.92 2.70 31.83
CA GLU A 5 54.12 3.71 32.53
C GLU A 5 53.16 4.43 31.58
N LYS A 6 53.65 4.77 30.37
CA LYS A 6 52.81 5.36 29.33
C LYS A 6 51.68 4.43 28.89
N VAL A 7 51.98 3.13 28.73
CA VAL A 7 50.94 2.12 28.40
C VAL A 7 49.89 2.02 29.52
N TYR A 8 50.31 2.09 30.78
CA TYR A 8 49.39 2.08 31.93
C TYR A 8 48.46 3.30 31.91
N GLU A 9 49.01 4.50 31.77
CA GLU A 9 48.24 5.75 31.73
C GLU A 9 47.24 5.75 30.56
N LEU A 10 47.69 5.34 29.36
CA LEU A 10 46.84 5.34 28.17
C LEU A 10 45.73 4.29 28.25
N TYR A 11 46.00 3.13 28.84
CA TYR A 11 45.04 2.05 28.93
C TYR A 11 44.07 2.24 30.09
N PHE A 12 44.52 2.45 31.32
CA PHE A 12 43.65 2.49 32.50
C PHE A 12 43.02 3.86 32.74
N ILE A 13 43.79 4.95 32.61
CA ILE A 13 43.31 6.32 32.89
C ILE A 13 42.58 6.89 31.67
N LYS A 14 43.25 6.96 30.52
CA LYS A 14 42.69 7.55 29.28
C LYS A 14 41.74 6.61 28.52
N ARG A 15 41.63 5.35 28.96
CA ARG A 15 40.75 4.32 28.40
C ARG A 15 40.87 4.10 26.88
N LYS A 16 42.04 4.36 26.30
CA LYS A 16 42.28 4.17 24.86
C LYS A 16 42.27 2.67 24.48
N LYS A 17 42.03 2.38 23.22
CA LYS A 17 42.11 1.01 22.67
C LYS A 17 43.58 0.62 22.47
N VAL A 18 43.88 -0.68 22.55
CA VAL A 18 45.23 -1.21 22.29
C VAL A 18 45.77 -0.77 20.92
N VAL A 19 44.90 -0.68 19.91
CA VAL A 19 45.25 -0.21 18.55
C VAL A 19 45.68 1.26 18.56
N GLU A 20 45.03 2.10 19.35
CA GLU A 20 45.34 3.53 19.46
C GLU A 20 46.66 3.73 20.21
N ILE A 21 46.87 2.97 21.30
CA ILE A 21 48.10 2.97 22.08
C ILE A 21 49.30 2.53 21.25
N ALA A 22 49.13 1.48 20.44
CA ALA A 22 50.15 0.98 19.52
C ALA A 22 50.56 2.06 18.49
N LYS A 23 49.58 2.78 17.93
CA LYS A 23 49.84 3.87 16.98
C LYS A 23 50.56 5.06 17.64
N GLU A 24 50.15 5.42 18.86
CA GLU A 24 50.68 6.58 19.59
C GLU A 24 52.12 6.35 20.09
N LEU A 25 52.46 5.12 20.45
CA LEU A 25 53.80 4.77 20.92
C LEU A 25 54.72 4.24 19.80
N GLY A 26 54.21 4.01 18.59
CA GLY A 26 54.98 3.42 17.49
C GLY A 26 55.40 1.96 17.75
N ILE A 27 54.67 1.24 18.60
CA ILE A 27 54.98 -0.13 19.03
C ILE A 27 53.94 -1.09 18.44
N SER A 28 54.33 -2.35 18.21
CA SER A 28 53.40 -3.39 17.76
C SER A 28 52.31 -3.69 18.79
N GLN A 29 51.07 -3.96 18.34
CA GLN A 29 49.95 -4.30 19.23
C GLN A 29 50.24 -5.51 20.16
N PRO A 30 50.93 -6.57 19.70
CA PRO A 30 51.31 -7.69 20.58
C PRO A 30 52.24 -7.25 21.72
N ALA A 31 53.17 -6.33 21.46
CA ALA A 31 54.07 -5.80 22.48
C ALA A 31 53.33 -4.96 23.52
N VAL A 32 52.36 -4.13 23.11
CA VAL A 32 51.47 -3.42 24.04
C VAL A 32 50.67 -4.41 24.91
N THR A 33 50.14 -5.48 24.30
CA THR A 33 49.38 -6.51 25.02
C THR A 33 50.26 -7.27 26.01
N LYS A 34 51.51 -7.57 25.63
CA LYS A 34 52.49 -8.23 26.51
C LYS A 34 52.81 -7.37 27.73
N ILE A 35 52.96 -6.06 27.55
CA ILE A 35 53.14 -5.10 28.65
C ILE A 35 51.89 -5.07 29.54
N LEU A 36 50.69 -5.01 28.94
CA LEU A 36 49.44 -4.96 29.69
C LEU A 36 49.18 -6.19 30.56
N LYS A 37 49.50 -7.39 30.06
CA LYS A 37 49.36 -8.65 30.81
C LYS A 37 50.24 -8.74 32.07
N GLN A 38 51.27 -7.90 32.20
CA GLN A 38 52.08 -7.85 33.41
C GLN A 38 51.37 -7.16 34.57
N PHE A 39 50.29 -6.42 34.31
CA PHE A 39 49.52 -5.76 35.36
C PHE A 39 48.38 -6.66 35.84
N PRO A 40 48.22 -6.87 37.16
CA PRO A 40 47.16 -7.71 37.70
C PRO A 40 45.76 -7.15 37.41
N GLU A 41 45.64 -5.83 37.29
CA GLU A 41 44.39 -5.10 37.01
C GLU A 41 43.88 -5.30 35.57
N TYR A 42 44.72 -5.79 34.66
CA TYR A 42 44.40 -5.88 33.23
C TYR A 42 43.20 -6.79 32.94
N GLU A 43 43.14 -7.96 33.57
CA GLU A 43 42.04 -8.91 33.31
C GLU A 43 40.69 -8.37 33.81
N VAL A 44 40.68 -7.66 34.94
CA VAL A 44 39.46 -7.01 35.48
C VAL A 44 38.97 -5.92 34.54
N GLU A 45 39.86 -5.03 34.09
CA GLU A 45 39.52 -3.94 33.17
C GLU A 45 39.08 -4.46 31.79
N LYS A 46 39.73 -5.53 31.30
CA LYS A 46 39.37 -6.20 30.05
C LYS A 46 37.97 -6.80 30.09
N GLU A 47 37.62 -7.51 31.16
CA GLU A 47 36.27 -8.05 31.33
C GLU A 47 35.22 -6.94 31.50
N ARG A 48 35.56 -5.84 32.19
CA ARG A 48 34.69 -4.65 32.30
C ARG A 48 34.37 -4.07 30.91
N ARG A 49 35.39 -3.87 30.07
CA ARG A 49 35.21 -3.37 28.70
C ARG A 49 34.43 -4.32 27.82
N LYS A 50 34.63 -5.62 27.97
CA LYS A 50 33.87 -6.65 27.22
C LYS A 50 32.38 -6.56 27.55
N LYS A 51 32.02 -6.40 28.84
CA LYS A 51 30.63 -6.20 29.27
C LYS A 51 30.05 -4.90 28.74
N GLU A 52 30.76 -3.78 28.87
CA GLU A 52 30.33 -2.47 28.35
C GLU A 52 30.10 -2.50 26.83
N ASN A 53 31.03 -3.09 26.07
CA ASN A 53 30.91 -3.23 24.63
C ASN A 53 29.73 -4.11 24.23
N LYS A 54 29.48 -5.22 24.96
CA LYS A 54 28.31 -6.08 24.73
C LYS A 54 27.01 -5.30 24.93
N ILE A 55 26.92 -4.50 26.00
CA ILE A 55 25.75 -3.65 26.27
C ILE A 55 25.56 -2.62 25.14
N LYS A 56 26.64 -1.94 24.74
CA LYS A 56 26.59 -0.94 23.67
C LYS A 56 26.17 -1.55 22.33
N HIS A 57 26.71 -2.71 21.99
CA HIS A 57 26.37 -3.44 20.77
C HIS A 57 24.89 -3.85 20.75
N ASN A 58 24.38 -4.40 21.86
CA ASN A 58 22.97 -4.76 21.98
C ASN A 58 22.05 -3.55 21.82
N LYS A 59 22.40 -2.39 22.41
CA LYS A 59 21.66 -1.14 22.22
C LYS A 59 21.65 -0.70 20.76
N GLN A 60 22.79 -0.73 20.09
CA GLN A 60 22.91 -0.38 18.67
C GLN A 60 22.06 -1.29 17.77
N ILE A 61 22.07 -2.60 18.01
CA ILE A 61 21.23 -3.55 17.27
C ILE A 61 19.75 -3.25 17.52
N ALA A 62 19.34 -3.03 18.77
CA ALA A 62 17.96 -2.72 19.10
C ALA A 62 17.47 -1.45 18.39
N GLU A 63 18.27 -0.39 18.38
CA GLU A 63 17.96 0.85 17.65
C GLU A 63 17.88 0.63 16.13
N TYR A 64 18.82 -0.13 15.56
CA TYR A 64 18.80 -0.46 14.13
C TYR A 64 17.53 -1.23 13.75
N VAL A 65 17.17 -2.26 14.51
CA VAL A 65 15.95 -3.05 14.30
C VAL A 65 14.71 -2.16 14.43
N LYS A 66 14.66 -1.27 15.43
CA LYS A 66 13.55 -0.33 15.62
C LYS A 66 13.38 0.58 14.40
N LYS A 67 14.47 1.20 13.92
CA LYS A 67 14.47 2.06 12.73
C LYS A 67 14.03 1.30 11.48
N ARG A 68 14.53 0.07 11.28
CA ARG A 68 14.15 -0.78 10.15
C ARG A 68 12.65 -1.11 10.16
N LYS A 69 12.12 -1.49 11.32
CA LYS A 69 10.68 -1.77 11.47
C LYS A 69 9.81 -0.53 11.25
N GLN A 70 10.30 0.65 11.64
CA GLN A 70 9.58 1.90 11.40
C GLN A 70 9.49 2.22 9.92
N LYS A 71 10.61 2.16 9.18
CA LYS A 71 10.62 2.38 7.73
C LYS A 71 9.70 1.42 6.98
N LEU A 72 9.68 0.15 7.39
CA LEU A 72 8.79 -0.84 6.77
C LEU A 72 7.31 -0.49 6.97
N ARG A 73 6.93 -0.02 8.17
CA ARG A 73 5.55 0.43 8.44
C ARG A 73 5.19 1.69 7.68
N GLU A 74 6.13 2.62 7.51
CA GLU A 74 5.93 3.84 6.72
C GLU A 74 5.69 3.47 5.24
N GLN A 75 6.53 2.59 4.67
CA GLN A 75 6.35 2.07 3.32
C GLN A 75 5.00 1.36 3.13
N GLN A 76 4.61 0.50 4.07
CA GLN A 76 3.30 -0.17 4.02
C GLN A 76 2.14 0.82 4.03
N ARG A 77 2.22 1.87 4.85
CA ARG A 77 1.19 2.92 4.88
C ARG A 77 1.13 3.70 3.57
N GLU A 78 2.28 4.08 3.02
CA GLU A 78 2.34 4.76 1.72
C GLU A 78 1.75 3.90 0.60
N GLU A 79 2.05 2.60 0.59
CA GLU A 79 1.47 1.64 -0.36
C GLU A 79 -0.05 1.50 -0.17
N GLU A 80 -0.53 1.37 1.07
CA GLU A 80 -1.96 1.30 1.39
C GLU A 80 -2.70 2.59 0.98
N GLU A 81 -2.14 3.76 1.27
CA GLU A 81 -2.71 5.06 0.87
C GLU A 81 -2.77 5.22 -0.65
N ALA A 82 -1.70 4.82 -1.36
CA ALA A 82 -1.67 4.83 -2.81
C ALA A 82 -2.70 3.87 -3.41
N LEU A 83 -2.83 2.66 -2.86
CA LEU A 83 -3.82 1.69 -3.28
C LEU A 83 -5.25 2.21 -3.05
N TYR A 84 -5.50 2.79 -1.88
CA TYR A 84 -6.80 3.38 -1.54
C TYR A 84 -7.15 4.53 -2.47
N ALA A 85 -6.21 5.43 -2.76
CA ALA A 85 -6.40 6.53 -3.71
C ALA A 85 -6.74 6.01 -5.12
N GLY A 86 -6.02 4.98 -5.59
CA GLY A 86 -6.30 4.32 -6.87
C GLY A 86 -7.68 3.68 -6.91
N MET A 87 -8.09 3.01 -5.83
CA MET A 87 -9.42 2.40 -5.72
C MET A 87 -10.53 3.46 -5.75
N MET A 88 -10.36 4.58 -5.05
CA MET A 88 -11.32 5.68 -5.02
C MET A 88 -11.48 6.34 -6.40
N GLU A 89 -10.37 6.55 -7.12
CA GLU A 89 -10.41 7.10 -8.48
C GLU A 89 -11.10 6.13 -9.45
N LEU A 90 -10.80 4.84 -9.36
CA LEU A 90 -11.48 3.81 -10.15
C LEU A 90 -12.99 3.79 -9.86
N GLN A 91 -13.37 3.86 -8.58
CA GLN A 91 -14.78 3.91 -8.18
C GLN A 91 -15.47 5.15 -8.73
N ARG A 92 -14.81 6.32 -8.70
CA ARG A 92 -15.32 7.56 -9.28
C ARG A 92 -15.53 7.42 -10.79
N GLN A 93 -14.56 6.88 -11.52
CA GLN A 93 -14.67 6.66 -12.96
C GLN A 93 -15.80 5.69 -13.29
N ASN A 94 -15.92 4.59 -12.55
CA ASN A 94 -17.01 3.62 -12.69
C ASN A 94 -18.38 4.24 -12.37
N ALA A 95 -18.47 5.07 -11.34
CA ALA A 95 -19.70 5.78 -11.02
C ALA A 95 -20.14 6.69 -12.18
N VAL A 96 -19.20 7.38 -12.83
CA VAL A 96 -19.48 8.21 -14.01
C VAL A 96 -19.86 7.36 -15.22
N SER A 97 -19.15 6.27 -15.51
CA SER A 97 -19.42 5.41 -16.68
C SER A 97 -20.75 4.67 -16.56
N MET A 98 -21.11 4.22 -15.36
CA MET A 98 -22.38 3.55 -15.07
C MET A 98 -23.55 4.53 -14.93
N SER A 99 -23.26 5.80 -14.61
CA SER A 99 -24.29 6.84 -14.54
C SER A 99 -24.76 7.21 -15.94
N LYS A 100 -25.96 6.78 -16.30
CA LYS A 100 -26.64 7.27 -17.49
C LYS A 100 -27.24 8.64 -17.18
N ARG A 101 -26.89 9.66 -17.97
CA ARG A 101 -27.47 11.02 -17.86
C ARG A 101 -28.98 11.09 -18.11
N ARG A 102 -29.57 10.05 -18.72
CA ARG A 102 -31.00 10.01 -19.07
C ARG A 102 -31.59 8.65 -18.70
N THR A 103 -32.86 8.65 -18.32
CA THR A 103 -33.65 7.44 -18.18
C THR A 103 -33.78 6.74 -19.53
N LEU A 104 -33.86 5.40 -19.52
CA LEU A 104 -34.10 4.64 -20.73
C LEU A 104 -35.49 5.00 -21.28
N GLY A 105 -35.55 5.35 -22.56
CA GLY A 105 -36.83 5.57 -23.23
C GLY A 105 -37.61 4.26 -23.33
N THR A 106 -38.94 4.35 -23.31
CA THR A 106 -39.84 3.19 -23.44
C THR A 106 -39.54 2.35 -24.69
N ASP A 107 -39.18 3.00 -25.81
CA ASP A 107 -38.78 2.31 -27.06
C ASP A 107 -37.52 1.46 -26.87
N THR A 108 -36.50 1.99 -26.19
CA THR A 108 -35.27 1.25 -25.89
C THR A 108 -35.52 0.07 -24.98
N LEU A 109 -36.39 0.22 -23.98
CA LEU A 109 -36.79 -0.87 -23.09
C LEU A 109 -37.50 -2.00 -23.85
N VAL A 110 -38.44 -1.65 -24.73
CA VAL A 110 -39.17 -2.63 -25.55
C VAL A 110 -38.24 -3.34 -26.53
N LYS A 111 -37.27 -2.64 -27.13
CA LYS A 111 -36.24 -3.25 -27.99
C LYS A 111 -35.38 -4.27 -27.24
N LEU A 112 -34.96 -3.96 -26.01
CA LEU A 112 -34.20 -4.89 -25.17
C LEU A 112 -35.02 -6.13 -24.78
N CYS A 113 -36.34 -5.98 -24.62
CA CYS A 113 -37.26 -7.05 -24.24
C CYS A 113 -38.11 -7.57 -25.41
N ILE A 114 -37.64 -7.43 -26.66
CA ILE A 114 -38.45 -7.69 -27.86
C ILE A 114 -38.99 -9.13 -27.93
N THR A 115 -38.25 -10.09 -27.37
CA THR A 115 -38.63 -11.50 -27.31
C THR A 115 -39.89 -11.78 -26.49
N HIS A 116 -40.30 -10.83 -25.63
CA HIS A 116 -41.48 -10.94 -24.78
C HIS A 116 -42.72 -10.28 -25.41
N TYR A 117 -42.64 -9.86 -26.66
CA TYR A 117 -43.73 -9.21 -27.39
C TYR A 117 -44.06 -9.98 -28.66
N ASP A 118 -45.35 -10.21 -28.87
CA ASP A 118 -45.89 -10.77 -30.11
C ASP A 118 -46.41 -9.65 -31.01
N TYR A 119 -46.19 -9.80 -32.32
CA TYR A 119 -46.70 -8.85 -33.29
C TYR A 119 -48.14 -9.20 -33.69
N ASN A 120 -49.05 -8.26 -33.44
CA ASN A 120 -50.41 -8.33 -33.95
C ASN A 120 -50.51 -7.57 -35.27
N LYS A 121 -50.71 -8.32 -36.37
CA LYS A 121 -50.78 -7.80 -37.74
C LYS A 121 -52.01 -6.91 -37.99
N GLU A 122 -53.17 -7.23 -37.41
CA GLU A 122 -54.42 -6.47 -37.63
C GLU A 122 -54.36 -5.06 -37.06
N LYS A 123 -53.65 -4.90 -35.94
CA LYS A 123 -53.55 -3.63 -35.19
C LYS A 123 -52.18 -2.97 -35.29
N GLU A 124 -51.29 -3.55 -36.12
CA GLU A 124 -49.92 -3.10 -36.38
C GLU A 124 -49.14 -2.73 -35.10
N ARG A 125 -49.27 -3.57 -34.08
CA ARG A 125 -48.73 -3.30 -32.74
C ARG A 125 -48.14 -4.54 -32.08
N LEU A 126 -47.12 -4.30 -31.28
CA LEU A 126 -46.53 -5.29 -30.38
C LEU A 126 -47.39 -5.39 -29.12
N ILE A 127 -47.73 -6.61 -28.73
CA ILE A 127 -48.51 -6.91 -27.52
C ILE A 127 -47.64 -7.79 -26.63
N PHE A 128 -47.55 -7.44 -25.34
CA PHE A 128 -46.77 -8.21 -24.40
C PHE A 128 -47.36 -9.63 -24.26
N ASN A 129 -46.50 -10.64 -24.38
CA ASN A 129 -46.89 -12.03 -24.26
C ASN A 129 -46.97 -12.41 -22.77
N GLU A 130 -48.19 -12.62 -22.28
CA GLU A 130 -48.43 -12.99 -20.86
C GLU A 130 -47.88 -14.38 -20.52
N SER A 131 -47.60 -15.24 -21.51
CA SER A 131 -46.93 -16.54 -21.32
C SER A 131 -45.43 -16.40 -20.99
N ALA A 132 -44.81 -15.27 -21.34
CA ALA A 132 -43.42 -14.99 -20.99
C ALA A 132 -43.24 -14.58 -19.51
N GLY A 133 -44.34 -14.55 -18.75
CA GLY A 133 -44.37 -14.24 -17.32
C GLY A 133 -45.12 -12.95 -17.01
N LYS A 134 -45.10 -12.55 -15.73
CA LYS A 134 -45.79 -11.32 -15.30
C LYS A 134 -45.07 -10.09 -15.86
N ARG A 135 -45.80 -9.25 -16.60
CA ARG A 135 -45.29 -7.99 -17.15
C ARG A 135 -44.74 -7.08 -16.03
N PRO A 136 -43.48 -6.63 -16.12
CA PRO A 136 -42.93 -5.58 -15.26
C PRO A 136 -43.73 -4.27 -15.37
N ALA A 137 -43.82 -3.51 -14.29
CA ALA A 137 -44.58 -2.25 -14.27
C ALA A 137 -44.09 -1.24 -15.33
N ASP A 138 -42.77 -1.17 -15.54
CA ASP A 138 -42.11 -0.21 -16.43
C ASP A 138 -42.30 -0.51 -17.94
N LEU A 139 -42.68 -1.74 -18.29
CA LEU A 139 -42.88 -2.14 -19.69
C LEU A 139 -44.33 -1.92 -20.12
N PRO A 140 -44.61 -1.28 -21.27
CA PRO A 140 -45.97 -1.07 -21.74
C PRO A 140 -46.64 -2.38 -22.15
N ARG A 141 -47.96 -2.50 -21.94
CA ARG A 141 -48.73 -3.70 -22.37
C ARG A 141 -48.77 -3.85 -23.90
N TRP A 142 -48.77 -2.73 -24.61
CA TRP A 142 -48.74 -2.70 -26.07
C TRP A 142 -47.99 -1.46 -26.57
N VAL A 143 -47.36 -1.58 -27.74
CA VAL A 143 -46.64 -0.48 -28.41
C VAL A 143 -46.88 -0.55 -29.90
N TYR A 144 -47.21 0.58 -30.52
CA TYR A 144 -47.32 0.68 -31.98
C TYR A 144 -45.95 0.63 -32.63
N VAL A 145 -45.80 -0.22 -33.65
CA VAL A 145 -44.54 -0.38 -34.41
C VAL A 145 -44.20 0.91 -35.17
N HIS A 146 -45.22 1.64 -35.63
CA HIS A 146 -45.09 2.82 -36.48
C HIS A 146 -45.28 4.16 -35.73
N ARG A 147 -44.94 4.24 -34.44
CA ARG A 147 -45.23 5.42 -33.60
C ARG A 147 -44.65 6.74 -34.14
N ASN A 148 -43.49 6.71 -34.80
CA ASN A 148 -42.84 7.88 -35.41
C ASN A 148 -43.38 8.19 -36.82
N VAL A 149 -43.80 7.18 -37.56
CA VAL A 149 -44.39 7.30 -38.90
C VAL A 149 -45.80 7.88 -38.82
N LEU A 150 -46.55 7.61 -37.75
CA LEU A 150 -47.91 8.16 -37.57
C LEU A 150 -47.90 9.64 -37.14
N ARG A 151 -46.80 10.15 -36.58
CA ARG A 151 -46.71 11.54 -36.08
C ARG A 151 -46.74 12.57 -37.22
N GLN A 152 -46.19 12.22 -38.37
CA GLN A 152 -46.23 12.99 -39.63
C GLN A 152 -47.57 12.90 -40.37
N PHE A 153 -48.44 11.95 -40.01
CA PHE A 153 -49.79 11.79 -40.58
C PHE A 153 -50.92 12.22 -39.63
N ARG A 154 -50.60 12.72 -38.43
CA ARG A 154 -51.58 13.44 -37.60
C ARG A 154 -51.82 14.80 -38.25
N ALA A 155 -52.81 14.87 -39.13
CA ALA A 155 -53.37 16.13 -39.58
C ALA A 155 -53.69 17.00 -38.34
N SER A 156 -53.25 18.25 -38.38
CA SER A 156 -53.71 19.29 -37.47
C SER A 156 -55.21 19.45 -37.66
N THR A 157 -55.99 18.77 -36.84
CA THR A 157 -57.41 19.06 -36.71
C THR A 157 -57.53 20.44 -36.06
N GLN A 158 -58.00 21.43 -36.82
CA GLN A 158 -58.54 22.69 -36.29
C GLN A 158 -59.75 22.39 -35.40
#